data_AF-A0A7J5E7T1-F1
#
_entry.id   AF-A0A7J5E7T1-F1
#
_cell.length_a   1.000
_cell.length_b   1.000
_cell.length_c   1.000
_cell.angle_alpha   90.00
_cell.angle_beta   90.00
_cell.angle_gamma   90.00
#
_symmetry.space_group_name_H-M   'P 1'
#
loop_
_entity.id
_entity.type
_entity.pdbx_description
1 polymer ?
#
loop_
_entity_poly.entity_id
_entity_poly.type
_entity_poly.pdbx_seq_one_letter_code
_entity_poly.pdbx_strand_id
1 'polypeptide(L)'
;MSEEYKIVSARHAALREAETKADNLVKEIERRGLIRAGVSEKDLNDKVYELALELYGIKKYWHKRIVRAGKNTLCPYKENPPNLIINEDEILFFDFGPVFEDWEADIG
;
A
#
# COMPACT_ATOMS: atom_id res chain seq x y z
N MET A 1 -6.74 -22.38 29.08
CA MET A 1 -7.34 -21.64 27.95
C MET A 1 -7.79 -22.64 26.90
N SER A 2 -8.97 -22.46 26.29
CA SER A 2 -9.49 -23.38 25.28
C SER A 2 -8.68 -23.33 23.99
N GLU A 3 -8.75 -24.38 23.18
CA GLU A 3 -8.08 -24.44 21.87
C GLU A 3 -8.61 -23.37 20.91
N GLU A 4 -9.92 -23.13 20.95
CA GLU A 4 -10.60 -22.06 20.22
C GLU A 4 -10.00 -20.67 20.54
N TYR A 5 -9.74 -20.38 21.82
CA TYR A 5 -9.14 -19.11 22.22
C TYR A 5 -7.73 -18.92 21.64
N LYS A 6 -6.92 -20.00 21.58
CA LYS A 6 -5.58 -19.93 20.99
C LYS A 6 -5.63 -19.63 19.49
N ILE A 7 -6.55 -20.27 18.77
CA ILE A 7 -6.75 -20.02 17.33
C ILE A 7 -7.13 -18.57 17.10
N VAL A 8 -8.12 -18.05 17.82
CA VAL A 8 -8.54 -16.64 17.71
C VAL A 8 -7.38 -15.69 18.02
N SER A 9 -6.61 -15.96 19.09
CA SER A 9 -5.45 -15.16 19.44
C SER A 9 -4.37 -15.16 18.36
N ALA A 10 -4.13 -16.30 17.70
CA ALA A 10 -3.16 -16.41 16.61
C ALA A 10 -3.61 -15.61 15.38
N ARG A 11 -4.90 -15.68 15.02
CA ARG A 11 -5.48 -14.89 13.91
C ARG A 11 -5.35 -13.39 14.16
N HIS A 12 -5.65 -12.93 15.37
CA HIS A 12 -5.46 -11.52 15.74
C HIS A 12 -3.99 -11.08 15.70
N ALA A 13 -3.06 -11.96 16.11
CA ALA A 13 -1.63 -11.66 16.02
C ALA A 13 -1.18 -11.50 14.56
N ALA A 14 -1.65 -12.37 13.67
CA ALA A 14 -1.31 -12.31 12.25
C ALA A 14 -1.87 -11.05 11.55
N LEU A 15 -3.11 -10.65 11.86
CA LEU A 15 -3.67 -9.38 11.36
C LEU A 15 -2.85 -8.16 11.81
N ARG A 16 -2.43 -8.13 13.09
CA ARG A 16 -1.56 -7.05 13.60
C ARG A 16 -0.18 -7.06 12.98
N GLU A 17 0.34 -8.23 12.64
CA GLU A 17 1.60 -8.35 11.92
C GLU A 17 1.48 -7.82 10.49
N ALA A 18 0.38 -8.13 9.79
CA ALA A 18 0.09 -7.57 8.46
C ALA A 18 0.01 -6.03 8.50
N GLU A 19 -0.72 -5.48 9.48
CA GLU A 19 -0.80 -4.03 9.75
C GLU A 19 0.60 -3.42 9.98
N THR A 20 1.40 -4.03 10.87
CA THR A 20 2.76 -3.56 11.17
C THR A 20 3.68 -3.57 9.94
N LYS A 21 3.57 -4.59 9.09
CA LYS A 21 4.35 -4.67 7.84
C LYS A 21 3.88 -3.61 6.82
N ALA A 22 2.59 -3.35 6.73
CA ALA A 22 2.04 -2.31 5.87
C ALA A 22 2.49 -0.91 6.32
N ASP A 23 2.47 -0.62 7.63
CA ASP A 23 3.02 0.61 8.21
C ASP A 23 4.51 0.78 7.90
N ASN A 24 5.29 -0.29 8.01
CA ASN A 24 6.70 -0.24 7.70
C ASN A 24 6.97 -0.05 6.20
N LEU A 25 6.11 -0.59 5.32
CA LEU A 25 6.17 -0.30 3.88
C LEU A 25 6.03 1.21 3.63
N VAL A 26 5.05 1.89 4.25
CA VAL A 26 4.87 3.34 4.11
C VAL A 26 6.12 4.11 4.56
N LYS A 27 6.68 3.76 5.72
CA LYS A 27 7.94 4.37 6.21
C LYS A 27 9.10 4.15 5.24
N GLU A 28 9.19 2.98 4.62
CA GLU A 28 10.24 2.68 3.64
C GLU A 28 10.07 3.43 2.32
N ILE A 29 8.82 3.69 1.89
CA ILE A 29 8.52 4.54 0.72
C ILE A 29 9.10 5.94 0.93
N GLU A 30 8.86 6.52 2.11
CA GLU A 30 9.40 7.84 2.50
C GLU A 30 10.93 7.80 2.64
N ARG A 31 11.45 6.84 3.42
CA ARG A 31 12.89 6.71 3.71
C ARG A 31 13.73 6.55 2.45
N ARG A 32 13.22 5.83 1.45
CA ARG A 32 13.89 5.61 0.16
C ARG A 32 13.67 6.76 -0.85
N GLY A 33 12.91 7.79 -0.47
CA GLY A 33 12.65 8.96 -1.31
C GLY A 33 11.92 8.61 -2.60
N LEU A 34 11.01 7.61 -2.56
CA LEU A 34 10.25 7.21 -3.74
C LEU A 34 9.27 8.30 -4.17
N ILE A 35 8.71 9.02 -3.20
CA ILE A 35 7.84 10.18 -3.40
C ILE A 35 8.70 11.38 -3.76
N ARG A 36 8.58 11.85 -5.01
CA ARG A 36 9.32 13.00 -5.54
C ARG A 36 8.65 13.55 -6.78
N ALA A 37 8.86 14.84 -7.06
CA ALA A 37 8.39 15.46 -8.29
C ALA A 37 9.05 14.83 -9.54
N GLY A 38 8.35 14.93 -10.67
CA GLY A 38 8.86 14.48 -11.98
C GLY A 38 8.72 12.97 -12.26
N VAL A 39 8.12 12.19 -11.36
CA VAL A 39 7.69 10.81 -11.65
C VAL A 39 6.19 10.75 -11.85
N SER A 40 5.71 9.77 -12.62
CA SER A 40 4.26 9.60 -12.79
C SER A 40 3.62 8.82 -11.63
N GLU A 41 2.30 8.96 -11.47
CA GLU A 41 1.51 8.15 -10.52
C GLU A 41 1.77 6.65 -10.73
N LYS A 42 1.77 6.21 -12.00
CA LYS A 42 2.06 4.83 -12.37
C LYS A 42 3.47 4.41 -11.97
N ASP A 43 4.48 5.22 -12.25
CA ASP A 43 5.88 4.88 -11.91
C ASP A 43 6.06 4.76 -10.40
N LEU A 44 5.42 5.64 -9.63
CA LEU A 44 5.44 5.56 -8.18
C LEU A 44 4.72 4.30 -7.68
N ASN A 45 3.54 3.98 -8.22
CA ASN A 45 2.82 2.74 -7.90
C ASN A 45 3.68 1.49 -8.15
N ASP A 46 4.33 1.42 -9.32
CA ASP A 46 5.19 0.30 -9.69
C ASP A 46 6.40 0.19 -8.75
N LYS A 47 7.02 1.31 -8.36
CA LYS A 47 8.13 1.29 -7.39
C LYS A 47 7.70 0.85 -5.99
N VAL A 48 6.51 1.24 -5.55
CA VAL A 48 5.95 0.77 -4.27
C VAL A 48 5.70 -0.74 -4.34
N TYR A 49 5.19 -1.24 -5.47
CA TYR A 49 5.01 -2.67 -5.69
C TYR A 49 6.34 -3.44 -5.63
N GLU A 50 7.38 -2.96 -6.33
CA GLU A 50 8.71 -3.59 -6.30
C GLU A 50 9.31 -3.56 -4.89
N LEU A 51 9.13 -2.46 -4.15
CA LEU A 51 9.58 -2.37 -2.76
C LEU A 51 8.86 -3.38 -1.85
N ALA A 52 7.54 -3.52 -1.98
CA ALA A 52 6.76 -4.49 -1.22
C ALA A 52 7.17 -5.94 -1.55
N LEU A 53 7.48 -6.20 -2.83
CA LEU A 53 8.01 -7.48 -3.29
C LEU A 53 9.40 -7.75 -2.70
N GLU A 54 10.28 -6.74 -2.68
CA GLU A 54 11.63 -6.83 -2.11
C GLU A 54 11.60 -7.12 -0.60
N LEU A 55 10.80 -6.37 0.16
CA LEU A 55 10.78 -6.45 1.62
C LEU A 55 10.04 -7.67 2.16
N TYR A 56 8.95 -8.07 1.47
CA TYR A 56 7.97 -9.01 2.03
C TYR A 56 7.55 -10.11 1.06
N GLY A 57 8.04 -10.10 -0.18
CA GLY A 57 7.64 -11.09 -1.18
C GLY A 57 6.18 -10.92 -1.67
N ILE A 58 5.54 -9.78 -1.38
CA ILE A 58 4.11 -9.57 -1.69
C ILE A 58 3.91 -9.48 -3.20
N LYS A 59 3.02 -10.32 -3.71
CA LYS A 59 2.55 -10.28 -5.11
C LYS A 59 1.04 -10.06 -5.23
N LYS A 60 0.30 -10.35 -4.16
CA LYS A 60 -1.16 -10.32 -4.13
C LYS A 60 -1.64 -9.08 -3.39
N TYR A 61 -2.63 -8.42 -3.98
CA TYR A 61 -3.37 -7.32 -3.39
C TYR A 61 -4.86 -7.68 -3.46
N TRP A 62 -5.62 -7.40 -2.41
CA TRP A 62 -7.04 -7.77 -2.36
C TRP A 62 -7.95 -6.76 -3.07
N HIS A 63 -7.45 -5.54 -3.32
CA HIS A 63 -8.03 -4.58 -4.27
C HIS A 63 -6.96 -3.96 -5.19
N LYS A 64 -7.40 -3.07 -6.09
CA LYS A 64 -6.54 -2.31 -7.00
C LYS A 64 -5.60 -1.42 -6.19
N ARG A 65 -4.30 -1.46 -6.50
CA ARG A 65 -3.32 -0.49 -5.98
C ARG A 65 -3.57 0.90 -6.57
N ILE A 66 -3.61 1.93 -5.76
CA ILE A 66 -3.87 3.30 -6.21
C ILE A 66 -2.75 4.22 -5.71
N VAL A 67 -2.21 4.99 -6.65
CA VAL A 67 -1.44 6.21 -6.39
C VAL A 67 -2.10 7.29 -7.24
N ARG A 68 -2.45 8.43 -6.63
CA ARG A 68 -3.07 9.55 -7.32
C ARG A 68 -2.47 10.88 -6.89
N ALA A 69 -2.39 11.82 -7.81
CA ALA A 69 -1.82 13.15 -7.59
C ALA A 69 -2.79 14.27 -7.97
N GLY A 70 -2.75 15.38 -7.21
CA GLY A 70 -3.50 16.59 -7.51
C GLY A 70 -4.98 16.32 -7.79
N LYS A 71 -5.46 16.72 -8.97
CA LYS A 71 -6.87 16.54 -9.37
C LYS A 71 -7.36 15.07 -9.35
N ASN A 72 -6.46 14.10 -9.54
CA ASN A 72 -6.85 12.69 -9.56
C ASN A 72 -7.24 12.18 -8.16
N THR A 73 -6.81 12.85 -7.08
CA THR A 73 -7.17 12.49 -5.70
C THR A 73 -8.68 12.56 -5.44
N LEU A 74 -9.44 13.27 -6.29
CA LEU A 74 -10.89 13.41 -6.20
C LEU A 74 -11.66 12.30 -6.95
N CYS A 75 -10.98 11.46 -7.74
CA CYS A 75 -11.65 10.41 -8.50
C CYS A 75 -12.19 9.29 -7.59
N PRO A 76 -13.34 8.67 -7.90
CA PRO A 76 -13.78 7.44 -7.23
C PRO A 76 -12.83 6.25 -7.43
N TYR A 77 -12.80 5.29 -6.49
CA TYR A 77 -11.91 4.12 -6.54
C TYR A 77 -11.97 3.31 -7.85
N LYS A 78 -13.16 3.16 -8.45
CA LYS A 78 -13.37 2.40 -9.69
C LYS A 78 -12.74 3.07 -10.92
N GLU A 79 -12.54 4.37 -10.90
CA GLU A 79 -12.03 5.11 -12.06
C GLU A 79 -10.53 4.93 -12.28
N ASN A 80 -10.13 5.05 -13.54
CA ASN A 80 -8.74 5.06 -14.00
C ASN A 80 -8.48 6.38 -14.74
N PRO A 81 -8.29 7.50 -14.02
CA PRO A 81 -8.02 8.78 -14.64
C PRO A 81 -6.69 8.76 -15.41
N PRO A 82 -6.43 9.75 -16.29
CA PRO A 82 -5.15 9.87 -16.98
C PRO A 82 -3.98 9.91 -15.99
N ASN A 83 -2.90 9.18 -16.30
CA ASN A 83 -1.66 9.17 -15.51
C ASN A 83 -1.03 10.57 -15.51
N LEU A 84 -0.86 11.16 -14.33
CA LEU A 84 -0.27 12.47 -14.13
C LEU A 84 1.20 12.36 -13.71
N ILE A 85 1.96 13.41 -14.02
CA ILE A 85 3.28 13.65 -13.43
C ILE A 85 3.07 14.38 -12.12
N ILE A 86 3.73 13.90 -11.06
CA ILE A 86 3.71 14.51 -9.74
C ILE A 86 4.53 15.79 -9.77
N ASN A 87 3.95 16.90 -9.34
CA ASN A 87 4.61 18.19 -9.21
C ASN A 87 5.17 18.41 -7.79
N GLU A 88 5.96 19.47 -7.63
CA GLU A 88 6.33 19.97 -6.30
C GLU A 88 5.09 20.47 -5.54
N ASP A 89 5.09 20.30 -4.22
CA ASP A 89 4.00 20.72 -3.31
C ASP A 89 2.60 20.18 -3.67
N GLU A 90 2.52 18.99 -4.28
CA GLU A 90 1.28 18.37 -4.72
C GLU A 90 0.69 17.40 -3.68
N ILE A 91 -0.65 17.32 -3.61
CA ILE A 91 -1.33 16.33 -2.77
C ILE A 91 -1.26 14.96 -3.45
N LEU A 92 -0.89 13.94 -2.66
CA LEU A 92 -0.89 12.55 -3.08
C LEU A 92 -1.90 11.73 -2.27
N PHE A 93 -2.51 10.76 -2.92
CA PHE A 93 -3.37 9.75 -2.31
C PHE A 93 -2.83 8.37 -2.65
N PHE A 94 -2.65 7.54 -1.63
CA PHE A 94 -2.22 6.16 -1.73
C PHE A 94 -3.35 5.28 -1.21
N ASP A 95 -3.58 4.14 -1.84
CA ASP A 95 -4.54 3.15 -1.34
C ASP A 95 -4.06 1.75 -1.77
N PHE A 96 -3.65 0.95 -0.79
CA PHE A 96 -3.04 -0.35 -0.98
C PHE A 96 -3.60 -1.39 -0.01
N GLY A 97 -3.99 -2.53 -0.57
CA GLY A 97 -4.44 -3.69 0.18
C GLY A 97 -3.51 -4.88 0.02
N PRO A 98 -2.26 -4.85 0.53
CA PRO A 98 -1.33 -5.96 0.39
C PRO A 98 -1.80 -7.20 1.16
N VAL A 99 -1.54 -8.38 0.61
CA VAL A 99 -1.81 -9.67 1.27
C VAL A 99 -0.50 -10.33 1.66
N PHE A 100 -0.29 -10.48 2.97
CA PHE A 100 0.83 -11.17 3.59
C PHE A 100 0.42 -12.59 3.93
N GLU A 101 0.91 -13.56 3.17
CA GLU A 101 0.43 -14.96 3.25
C GLU A 101 -1.09 -15.03 3.03
N ASP A 102 -1.86 -15.31 4.09
CA ASP A 102 -3.32 -15.38 4.08
C ASP A 102 -3.99 -14.16 4.76
N TRP A 103 -3.22 -13.13 5.13
CA TRP A 103 -3.69 -11.98 5.92
C TRP A 103 -3.52 -10.67 5.17
N GLU A 104 -4.61 -9.92 5.05
CA GLU A 104 -4.63 -8.60 4.45
C GLU A 104 -4.32 -7.48 5.45
N ALA A 105 -3.73 -6.41 4.93
CA ALA A 105 -3.84 -5.08 5.50
C ALA A 105 -4.56 -4.17 4.49
N ASP A 106 -5.08 -3.04 4.97
CA ASP A 106 -5.73 -2.00 4.16
C ASP A 106 -5.18 -0.64 4.65
N ILE A 107 -4.45 0.05 3.78
CA ILE A 107 -3.74 1.29 4.11
C ILE A 107 -3.96 2.37 3.03
N GLY A 108 -4.32 3.58 3.44
CA GLY A 108 -4.49 4.75 2.57
C GLY A 108 -4.65 6.06 3.31
#